data_AF-A0AAE4GFJ4-F1
#
_entry.id   AF-A0AAE4GFJ4-F1
#
_cell.length_a   1.000
_cell.length_b   1.000
_cell.length_c   1.000
_cell.angle_alpha   90.00
_cell.angle_beta   90.00
_cell.angle_gamma   90.00
#
_symmetry.space_group_name_H-M   'P 1'
#
loop_
_entity.id
_entity.type
_entity.pdbx_description
1 polymer ?
#
loop_
_entity_poly.entity_id
_entity_poly.type
_entity_poly.pdbx_seq_one_letter_code
_entity_poly.pdbx_strand_id
1 'polypeptide(L)'
;GTGRIYGDNIAIGADVLNNQAETVNGVTSAPVIAARNRLDIGAGVVNNSEHGLIYSVGDMAIGGALDANKKATGSAREINNSSATINADGNLSIAAGSINNTNAHLETTDQTGPGNRIVSFRVNGSSQLLDSKSAWLYNRGSGEILDASNWRAMGDEDNYRLLLPSAAYPAERYGPPFDYSR
;
A
#
# COMPACT_ATOMS: atom_id res chain seq x y z
N GLY A 1 -6.73 20.27 15.88
CA GLY A 1 -6.67 21.72 16.01
C GLY A 1 -6.37 22.33 14.66
N THR A 2 -6.59 23.63 14.50
CA THR A 2 -6.16 24.39 13.31
C THR A 2 -4.66 24.76 13.33
N GLY A 3 -3.95 24.34 14.37
CA GLY A 3 -2.54 24.69 14.61
C GLY A 3 -1.63 24.30 13.46
N ARG A 4 -0.71 25.20 13.13
CA ARG A 4 0.32 25.01 12.10
C ARG A 4 1.67 25.40 12.66
N ILE A 5 2.65 24.50 12.58
CA ILE A 5 4.04 24.75 12.92
C ILE A 5 4.86 24.54 11.65
N TYR A 6 5.51 25.60 11.17
CA TYR A 6 6.35 25.59 9.97
C TYR A 6 7.74 26.14 10.29
N GLY A 7 8.77 25.57 9.67
CA GLY A 7 10.15 26.05 9.82
C GLY A 7 11.10 25.35 8.87
N ASP A 8 12.35 25.79 8.80
CA ASP A 8 13.37 25.09 8.01
C ASP A 8 13.93 23.89 8.81
N ASN A 9 14.36 24.13 10.04
CA ASN A 9 14.69 23.09 11.00
C ASN A 9 13.77 23.21 12.20
N ILE A 10 13.04 22.14 12.53
CA ILE A 10 12.18 22.08 13.71
C ILE A 10 12.73 21.01 14.65
N ALA A 11 12.80 21.34 15.94
CA ALA A 11 13.08 20.37 16.98
C ALA A 11 12.01 20.49 18.08
N ILE A 12 11.31 19.40 18.37
CA ILE A 12 10.25 19.34 19.38
C ILE A 12 10.66 18.38 20.48
N GLY A 13 10.77 18.89 21.71
CA GLY A 13 10.99 18.09 22.92
C GLY A 13 9.75 18.12 23.80
N ALA A 14 9.20 16.95 24.14
CA ALA A 14 8.03 16.82 25.00
C ALA A 14 8.01 15.43 25.67
N ASP A 15 7.23 15.23 26.73
CA ASP A 15 6.92 13.85 27.15
C ASP A 15 5.85 13.23 26.22
N VAL A 16 4.81 14.00 25.91
CA VAL A 16 3.73 13.64 24.99
C VAL A 16 3.54 14.75 23.96
N LEU A 17 3.59 14.39 22.68
CA LEU A 17 3.29 15.28 21.55
C LEU A 17 1.94 14.91 20.95
N ASN A 18 0.96 15.82 21.00
CA ASN A 18 -0.37 15.62 20.42
C ASN A 18 -0.56 16.49 19.17
N ASN A 19 -0.54 15.86 18.00
CA ASN A 19 -0.91 16.45 16.71
C ASN A 19 -2.26 15.86 16.26
N GLN A 20 -3.32 16.27 16.97
CA GLN A 20 -4.66 15.69 16.84
C GLN A 20 -5.68 16.69 16.28
N ALA A 21 -6.65 16.21 15.49
CA ALA A 21 -7.76 17.03 15.03
C ALA A 21 -8.57 17.62 16.20
N GLU A 22 -9.27 18.71 15.91
CA GLU A 22 -10.14 19.39 16.89
C GLU A 22 -11.43 19.76 16.17
N THR A 23 -12.55 19.51 16.83
CA THR A 23 -13.87 19.88 16.33
C THR A 23 -14.40 21.03 17.16
N VAL A 24 -14.62 22.17 16.53
CA VAL A 24 -15.21 23.35 17.16
C VAL A 24 -16.43 23.74 16.34
N ASN A 25 -17.59 23.87 16.99
CA ASN A 25 -18.87 24.22 16.33
C ASN A 25 -19.21 23.32 15.12
N GLY A 26 -18.92 22.02 15.22
CA GLY A 26 -19.19 21.05 14.15
C GLY A 26 -18.19 21.07 12.98
N VAL A 27 -17.15 21.89 13.04
CA VAL A 27 -16.09 21.94 12.02
C VAL A 27 -14.85 21.24 12.56
N THR A 28 -14.46 20.14 11.91
CA THR A 28 -13.22 19.41 12.21
C THR A 28 -12.04 20.04 11.49
N SER A 29 -10.96 20.32 12.22
CA SER A 29 -9.71 20.86 11.68
C SER A 29 -8.51 20.02 12.11
N ALA A 30 -7.68 19.67 11.13
CA ALA A 30 -6.48 18.87 11.31
C ALA A 30 -5.21 19.74 11.39
N PRO A 31 -4.32 19.47 12.37
CA PRO A 31 -3.11 20.27 12.57
C PRO A 31 -1.95 19.81 11.67
N VAL A 32 -0.99 20.70 11.45
CA VAL A 32 0.20 20.44 10.65
C VAL A 32 1.48 20.83 11.39
N ILE A 33 2.47 19.93 11.40
CA ILE A 33 3.86 20.21 11.77
C ILE A 33 4.70 19.90 10.54
N ALA A 34 5.38 20.88 9.97
CA ALA A 34 6.20 20.65 8.77
C ALA A 34 7.53 21.41 8.75
N ALA A 35 8.60 20.71 8.38
CA ALA A 35 9.95 21.29 8.25
C ALA A 35 10.52 21.18 6.83
N ARG A 36 11.21 22.21 6.34
CA ARG A 36 11.84 22.19 5.00
C ARG A 36 13.11 21.33 4.92
N ASN A 37 13.96 21.41 5.93
CA ASN A 37 15.28 20.77 5.90
C ASN A 37 15.36 19.61 6.87
N ARG A 38 14.88 19.79 8.10
CA ARG A 38 14.91 18.72 9.10
C ARG A 38 13.86 18.85 10.19
N LEU A 39 13.23 17.74 10.55
CA LEU A 39 12.35 17.64 11.71
C LEU A 39 12.89 16.61 12.72
N ASP A 40 13.26 17.06 13.92
CA ASP A 40 13.65 16.20 15.03
C ASP A 40 12.56 16.21 16.13
N ILE A 41 11.96 15.05 16.43
CA ILE A 41 10.98 14.90 17.51
C ILE A 41 11.58 14.01 18.59
N GLY A 42 11.77 14.57 19.78
CA GLY A 42 12.14 13.85 20.98
C GLY A 42 10.95 13.79 21.93
N ALA A 43 10.15 12.72 21.84
CA ALA A 43 8.99 12.53 22.69
C ALA A 43 8.78 11.08 23.13
N GLY A 44 8.35 10.90 24.37
CA GLY A 44 8.00 9.58 24.90
C GLY A 44 6.78 8.98 24.21
N VAL A 45 5.76 9.78 23.91
CA VAL A 45 4.59 9.40 23.11
C VAL A 45 4.33 10.44 22.03
N VAL A 46 4.10 9.99 20.80
CA VAL A 46 3.66 10.84 19.69
C VAL A 46 2.29 10.38 19.22
N ASN A 47 1.29 11.25 19.32
CA ASN A 47 -0.07 11.01 18.84
C ASN A 47 -0.34 11.90 17.62
N ASN A 48 -0.52 11.27 16.46
CA ASN A 48 -0.94 11.92 15.23
C ASN A 48 -2.26 11.29 14.78
N SER A 49 -3.32 12.09 14.65
CA SER A 49 -4.66 11.55 14.37
C SER A 49 -5.50 12.41 13.45
N GLU A 50 -6.45 11.78 12.76
CA GLU A 50 -7.56 12.41 12.03
C GLU A 50 -7.09 13.48 11.04
N HIS A 51 -6.40 13.05 9.97
CA HIS A 51 -5.77 13.90 8.95
C HIS A 51 -4.65 14.82 9.46
N GLY A 52 -4.19 14.65 10.72
CA GLY A 52 -2.99 15.31 11.22
C GLY A 52 -1.78 15.01 10.34
N LEU A 53 -0.98 16.04 10.06
CA LEU A 53 0.23 15.93 9.24
C LEU A 53 1.48 16.26 10.06
N ILE A 54 2.41 15.32 10.11
CA ILE A 54 3.80 15.55 10.52
C ILE A 54 4.67 15.29 9.29
N TYR A 55 5.37 16.32 8.83
CA TYR A 55 6.03 16.27 7.53
C TYR A 55 7.43 16.88 7.53
N SER A 56 8.33 16.33 6.74
CA SER A 56 9.55 17.03 6.35
C SER A 56 9.86 16.86 4.87
N VAL A 57 10.24 17.94 4.20
CA VAL A 57 10.81 17.85 2.84
C VAL A 57 12.22 17.25 2.88
N GLY A 58 12.96 17.48 3.98
CA GLY A 58 14.27 16.86 4.20
C GLY A 58 14.18 15.67 5.15
N ASP A 59 15.15 15.58 6.06
CA ASP A 59 15.24 14.45 6.98
C ASP A 59 14.27 14.58 8.17
N MET A 60 13.81 13.45 8.69
CA MET A 60 13.04 13.40 9.92
C MET A 60 13.61 12.33 10.87
N ALA A 61 13.74 12.68 12.15
CA ALA A 61 14.10 11.74 13.19
C ALA A 61 13.09 11.81 14.35
N ILE A 62 12.62 10.64 14.81
CA ILE A 62 11.74 10.52 15.98
C ILE A 62 12.42 9.59 17.00
N GLY A 63 12.54 10.05 18.24
CA GLY A 63 13.11 9.33 19.38
C GLY A 63 12.46 9.76 20.69
N GLY A 64 12.97 9.27 21.82
CA GLY A 64 12.38 9.50 23.14
C GLY A 64 12.68 10.86 23.75
N ALA A 65 13.75 11.51 23.32
CA ALA A 65 14.20 12.82 23.82
C ALA A 65 14.99 13.58 22.75
N LEU A 66 15.32 14.85 23.04
CA LEU A 66 16.30 15.61 22.26
C LEU A 66 17.62 15.67 23.01
N ASP A 67 18.73 15.56 22.29
CA ASP A 67 20.06 15.82 22.85
C ASP A 67 20.37 17.34 22.94
N ALA A 68 21.58 17.67 23.39
CA ALA A 68 22.06 19.06 23.48
C ALA A 68 22.10 19.78 22.12
N ASN A 69 22.26 19.03 21.02
CA ASN A 69 22.27 19.54 19.64
C ASN A 69 20.88 19.56 18.99
N LYS A 70 19.82 19.33 19.79
CA LYS A 70 18.42 19.26 19.33
C LYS A 70 18.16 18.13 18.34
N LYS A 71 18.91 17.03 18.44
CA LYS A 71 18.69 15.81 17.65
C LYS A 71 17.91 14.79 18.44
N ALA A 72 16.98 14.12 17.75
CA ALA A 72 16.23 13.04 18.37
C ALA A 72 17.19 11.92 18.81
N THR A 73 17.03 11.47 20.05
CA THR A 73 17.84 10.43 20.67
C THR A 73 16.99 9.55 21.58
N GLY A 74 17.54 8.40 21.98
CA GLY A 74 16.80 7.37 22.71
C GLY A 74 15.64 6.80 21.90
N SER A 75 14.78 6.04 22.57
CA SER A 75 13.59 5.44 21.97
C SER A 75 12.33 6.07 22.53
N ALA A 76 11.40 6.46 21.67
CA ALA A 76 10.03 6.72 22.08
C ALA A 76 9.42 5.43 22.67
N ARG A 77 8.44 5.57 23.56
CA ARG A 77 7.66 4.43 24.05
C ARG A 77 6.65 4.02 22.98
N GLU A 78 5.92 4.98 22.43
CA GLU A 78 4.86 4.72 21.47
C GLU A 78 4.72 5.84 20.44
N ILE A 79 4.48 5.46 19.20
CA ILE A 79 4.04 6.37 18.13
C ILE A 79 2.71 5.87 17.60
N ASN A 80 1.68 6.70 17.72
CA ASN A 80 0.33 6.44 17.26
C ASN A 80 0.04 7.31 16.03
N ASN A 81 -0.06 6.69 14.87
CA ASN A 81 -0.49 7.33 13.63
C ASN A 81 -1.83 6.74 13.19
N SER A 82 -2.92 7.42 13.50
CA SER A 82 -4.28 6.92 13.29
C SER A 82 -5.05 7.77 12.29
N SER A 83 -5.34 7.22 11.10
CA SER A 83 -6.00 7.95 10.00
C SER A 83 -5.29 9.27 9.65
N ALA A 84 -3.96 9.29 9.79
CA ALA A 84 -3.13 10.48 9.72
C ALA A 84 -1.82 10.20 8.97
N THR A 85 -0.98 11.22 8.75
CA THR A 85 0.26 11.09 7.97
C THR A 85 1.48 11.55 8.74
N ILE A 86 2.50 10.69 8.80
CA ILE A 86 3.89 11.03 9.16
C ILE A 86 4.75 10.72 7.94
N ASN A 87 5.40 11.72 7.35
CA ASN A 87 6.17 11.54 6.10
C ASN A 87 7.44 12.38 6.06
N ALA A 88 8.53 11.83 5.54
CA ALA A 88 9.72 12.57 5.17
C ALA A 88 10.07 12.27 3.71
N ASP A 89 10.33 13.29 2.90
CA ASP A 89 10.80 13.07 1.52
C ASP A 89 12.31 12.75 1.49
N GLY A 90 13.05 13.16 2.52
CA GLY A 90 14.40 12.70 2.82
C GLY A 90 14.42 11.42 3.66
N ASN A 91 15.42 11.27 4.53
CA ASN A 91 15.52 10.08 5.38
C ASN A 91 14.56 10.18 6.58
N LEU A 92 13.74 9.15 6.79
CA LEU A 92 12.95 8.98 8.01
C LEU A 92 13.63 7.95 8.93
N SER A 93 14.05 8.38 10.12
CA SER A 93 14.54 7.51 11.19
C SER A 93 13.59 7.52 12.37
N ILE A 94 13.10 6.36 12.80
CA ILE A 94 12.22 6.23 13.96
C ILE A 94 12.81 5.22 14.93
N ALA A 95 13.05 5.66 16.16
CA ALA A 95 13.38 4.80 17.30
C ALA A 95 12.20 4.81 18.26
N ALA A 96 11.43 3.71 18.29
CA ALA A 96 10.27 3.56 19.14
C ALA A 96 10.10 2.10 19.61
N GLY A 97 9.53 1.91 20.79
CA GLY A 97 9.16 0.59 21.31
C GLY A 97 7.95 0.00 20.56
N SER A 98 6.96 0.84 20.25
CA SER A 98 5.83 0.48 19.38
C SER A 98 5.53 1.58 18.37
N ILE A 99 5.13 1.17 17.17
CA ILE A 99 4.61 2.04 16.11
C ILE A 99 3.26 1.48 15.70
N ASN A 100 2.19 2.18 16.08
CA ASN A 100 0.83 1.83 15.73
C ASN A 100 0.39 2.69 14.54
N ASN A 101 0.29 2.09 13.36
CA ASN A 101 -0.26 2.73 12.17
C ASN A 101 -1.63 2.14 11.86
N THR A 102 -2.69 2.88 12.19
CA THR A 102 -4.08 2.40 12.11
C THR A 102 -4.90 3.28 11.18
N ASN A 103 -5.96 2.70 10.62
CA ASN A 103 -7.05 3.45 10.02
C ASN A 103 -8.27 3.29 10.94
N ALA A 104 -8.58 4.32 11.72
CA ALA A 104 -9.69 4.30 12.68
C ALA A 104 -11.07 4.19 12.01
N HIS A 105 -11.14 4.43 10.70
CA HIS A 105 -12.37 4.40 9.90
C HIS A 105 -12.40 3.23 8.92
N LEU A 106 -11.52 2.22 9.09
CA LEU A 106 -11.58 1.01 8.28
C LEU A 106 -12.80 0.19 8.66
N GLU A 107 -13.78 0.18 7.77
CA GLU A 107 -14.96 -0.68 7.89
C GLU A 107 -14.83 -1.86 6.94
N THR A 108 -15.05 -3.06 7.47
CA THR A 108 -15.08 -4.32 6.72
C THR A 108 -16.42 -5.00 6.92
N THR A 109 -16.94 -5.64 5.87
CA THR A 109 -18.16 -6.44 5.95
C THR A 109 -17.91 -7.79 5.31
N ASP A 110 -18.46 -8.84 5.91
CA ASP A 110 -18.41 -10.18 5.32
C ASP A 110 -19.28 -10.20 4.06
N GLN A 111 -18.71 -10.67 2.96
CA GLN A 111 -19.44 -10.91 1.72
C GLN A 111 -19.59 -12.41 1.52
N THR A 112 -20.82 -12.91 1.67
CA THR A 112 -21.15 -14.30 1.40
C THR A 112 -21.69 -14.42 -0.02
N GLY A 113 -20.88 -14.98 -0.91
CA GLY A 113 -21.25 -15.31 -2.29
C GLY A 113 -20.41 -16.49 -2.79
N PRO A 114 -20.76 -17.11 -3.93
CA PRO A 114 -19.85 -18.06 -4.56
C PRO A 114 -18.54 -17.33 -4.83
N GLY A 115 -17.45 -17.76 -4.20
CA GLY A 115 -16.14 -17.14 -4.38
C GLY A 115 -15.80 -17.11 -5.87
N ASN A 116 -15.49 -15.92 -6.39
CA ASN A 116 -15.11 -15.80 -7.80
C ASN A 116 -13.66 -16.24 -7.97
N ARG A 117 -13.44 -17.35 -8.68
CA ARG A 117 -12.09 -17.84 -8.97
C ARG A 117 -11.48 -16.98 -10.07
N ILE A 118 -10.49 -16.17 -9.71
CA ILE A 118 -9.66 -15.46 -10.68
C ILE A 118 -8.44 -16.34 -11.00
N VAL A 119 -8.22 -16.60 -12.29
CA VAL A 119 -7.01 -17.25 -12.81
C VAL A 119 -6.32 -16.24 -13.70
N SER A 120 -5.05 -15.97 -13.45
CA SER A 120 -4.26 -15.04 -14.23
C SER A 120 -2.91 -15.65 -14.56
N PHE A 121 -2.42 -15.37 -15.76
CA PHE A 121 -1.13 -15.86 -16.24
C PHE A 121 -0.15 -14.70 -16.36
N ARG A 122 1.12 -14.99 -16.13
CA ARG A 122 2.22 -14.05 -16.36
C ARG A 122 3.29 -14.74 -17.19
N VAL A 123 3.60 -14.15 -18.34
CA VAL A 123 4.69 -14.66 -19.19
C VAL A 123 6.02 -14.32 -18.52
N ASN A 124 7.00 -15.21 -18.64
CA ASN A 124 8.34 -14.97 -18.11
C ASN A 124 8.92 -13.65 -18.67
N GLY A 125 9.41 -12.79 -17.79
CA GLY A 125 9.94 -11.47 -18.16
C GLY A 125 8.91 -10.35 -18.32
N SER A 126 7.61 -10.59 -18.11
CA SER A 126 6.57 -9.55 -18.15
C SER A 126 6.02 -9.21 -16.77
N SER A 127 5.65 -7.94 -16.55
CA SER A 127 4.89 -7.48 -15.37
C SER A 127 3.37 -7.52 -15.57
N GLN A 128 2.92 -7.75 -16.81
CA GLN A 128 1.50 -7.78 -17.15
C GLN A 128 0.86 -9.10 -16.72
N LEU A 129 -0.26 -9.00 -16.00
CA LEU A 129 -1.15 -10.14 -15.75
C LEU A 129 -2.15 -10.26 -16.89
N LEU A 130 -2.25 -11.47 -17.44
CA LEU A 130 -3.20 -11.84 -18.48
C LEU A 130 -4.37 -12.57 -17.83
N ASP A 131 -5.58 -12.08 -18.07
CA ASP A 131 -6.80 -12.75 -17.60
C ASP A 131 -6.95 -14.09 -18.33
N SER A 132 -7.33 -15.15 -17.62
CA SER A 132 -7.52 -16.47 -18.22
C SER A 132 -8.55 -16.49 -19.35
N LYS A 133 -9.51 -15.55 -19.37
CA LYS A 133 -10.48 -15.38 -20.47
C LYS A 133 -9.86 -14.87 -21.77
N SER A 134 -8.64 -14.33 -21.70
CA SER A 134 -7.90 -13.77 -22.84
C SER A 134 -6.79 -14.69 -23.36
N ALA A 135 -6.73 -15.94 -22.89
CA ALA A 135 -5.68 -16.89 -23.24
C ALA A 135 -6.19 -18.34 -23.35
N TRP A 136 -5.40 -19.19 -23.99
CA TRP A 136 -5.62 -20.62 -24.11
C TRP A 136 -4.40 -21.42 -23.67
N LEU A 137 -4.60 -22.69 -23.36
CA LEU A 137 -3.52 -23.63 -23.06
C LEU A 137 -3.43 -24.63 -24.21
N TYR A 138 -2.31 -24.63 -24.92
CA TYR A 138 -2.06 -25.49 -26.06
C TYR A 138 -1.07 -26.58 -25.72
N ASN A 139 -1.47 -27.85 -25.85
CA ASN A 139 -0.58 -28.99 -25.68
C ASN A 139 0.23 -29.23 -26.97
N ARG A 140 1.55 -29.11 -26.88
CA ARG A 140 2.44 -29.29 -28.05
C ARG A 140 2.56 -30.73 -28.55
N GLY A 141 2.21 -31.72 -27.73
CA GLY A 141 2.30 -33.13 -28.07
C GLY A 141 1.03 -33.64 -28.75
N SER A 142 -0.13 -33.40 -28.13
CA SER A 142 -1.43 -33.88 -28.63
C SER A 142 -2.13 -32.91 -29.59
N GLY A 143 -1.74 -31.63 -29.58
CA GLY A 143 -2.44 -30.57 -30.32
C GLY A 143 -3.71 -30.06 -29.64
N GLU A 144 -4.04 -30.57 -28.44
CA GLU A 144 -5.21 -30.14 -27.67
C GLU A 144 -5.14 -28.67 -27.28
N ILE A 145 -6.29 -27.99 -27.27
CA ILE A 145 -6.44 -26.63 -26.76
C ILE A 145 -7.49 -26.62 -25.65
N LEU A 146 -7.12 -26.06 -24.50
CA LEU A 146 -8.01 -25.89 -23.34
C LEU A 146 -8.30 -24.42 -23.10
N ASP A 147 -9.48 -24.14 -22.55
CA ASP A 147 -9.77 -22.86 -21.92
C ASP A 147 -8.80 -22.65 -20.74
N ALA A 148 -8.11 -21.51 -20.71
CA ALA A 148 -7.08 -21.26 -19.70
C ALA A 148 -7.66 -21.10 -18.28
N SER A 149 -8.97 -20.86 -18.14
CA SER A 149 -9.65 -20.91 -16.85
C SER A 149 -9.75 -22.35 -16.29
N ASN A 150 -9.72 -23.36 -17.16
CA ASN A 150 -9.73 -24.79 -16.81
C ASN A 150 -8.31 -25.39 -16.74
N TRP A 151 -7.34 -24.63 -16.23
CA TRP A 151 -5.94 -25.07 -16.10
C TRP A 151 -5.76 -26.41 -15.38
N ARG A 152 -6.71 -26.79 -14.51
CA ARG A 152 -6.67 -28.09 -13.80
C ARG A 152 -6.76 -29.29 -14.75
N ALA A 153 -7.36 -29.14 -15.92
CA ALA A 153 -7.42 -30.19 -16.92
C ALA A 153 -6.04 -30.51 -17.52
N MET A 154 -5.02 -29.67 -17.32
CA MET A 154 -3.64 -29.96 -17.70
C MET A 154 -3.06 -31.15 -16.92
N GLY A 155 -3.57 -31.47 -15.72
CA GLY A 155 -2.96 -32.48 -14.86
C GLY A 155 -1.51 -32.14 -14.52
N ASP A 156 -0.64 -33.15 -14.56
CA ASP A 156 0.82 -33.05 -14.34
C ASP A 156 1.62 -32.93 -15.66
N GLU A 157 0.99 -32.47 -16.75
CA GLU A 157 1.61 -32.39 -18.08
C GLU A 157 2.41 -31.09 -18.32
N ASP A 158 3.69 -31.24 -18.65
CA ASP A 158 4.60 -30.11 -18.94
C ASP A 158 4.55 -29.61 -20.40
N ASN A 159 3.75 -30.25 -21.25
CA ASN A 159 3.67 -29.96 -22.69
C ASN A 159 2.75 -28.79 -23.06
N TYR A 160 2.00 -28.23 -22.10
CA TYR A 160 1.16 -27.07 -22.35
C TYR A 160 1.95 -25.77 -22.46
N ARG A 161 1.54 -24.90 -23.38
CA ARG A 161 2.02 -23.52 -23.52
C ARG A 161 0.85 -22.56 -23.50
N LEU A 162 1.08 -21.39 -22.91
CA LEU A 162 0.11 -20.30 -23.00
C LEU A 162 0.07 -19.79 -24.44
N LEU A 163 -1.11 -19.83 -25.04
CA LEU A 163 -1.38 -19.34 -26.37
C LEU A 163 -2.25 -18.09 -26.26
N LEU A 164 -1.82 -17.01 -26.91
CA LEU A 164 -2.52 -15.73 -26.89
C LEU A 164 -3.21 -15.49 -28.24
N PRO A 165 -4.42 -14.90 -28.25
CA PRO A 165 -5.05 -14.44 -29.47
C PRO A 165 -4.19 -13.38 -30.15
N SER A 166 -4.30 -13.31 -31.47
CA SER A 166 -3.57 -12.35 -32.30
C SER A 166 -4.50 -11.73 -33.34
N ALA A 167 -4.05 -10.67 -34.02
CA ALA A 167 -4.82 -10.06 -35.10
C ALA A 167 -5.14 -11.04 -36.25
N ALA A 168 -4.28 -12.04 -36.48
CA ALA A 168 -4.51 -13.10 -37.47
C ALA A 168 -5.42 -14.22 -36.94
N TYR A 169 -5.40 -14.47 -35.63
CA TYR A 169 -6.19 -15.50 -34.95
C TYR A 169 -6.94 -14.89 -33.76
N PRO A 170 -8.02 -14.13 -34.00
CA PRO A 170 -8.77 -13.43 -32.96
C PRO A 170 -9.57 -14.39 -32.09
N ALA A 171 -9.75 -14.03 -30.81
CA ALA A 171 -10.42 -14.88 -29.84
C ALA A 171 -11.91 -15.10 -30.14
N GLU A 172 -12.56 -14.13 -30.79
CA GLU A 172 -13.98 -14.18 -31.14
C GLU A 172 -14.30 -15.26 -32.17
N ARG A 173 -13.30 -15.67 -32.97
CA ARG A 173 -13.45 -16.70 -34.01
C ARG A 173 -12.77 -18.01 -33.63
N TYR A 174 -11.66 -17.94 -32.91
CA TYR A 174 -10.82 -19.10 -32.63
C TYR A 174 -10.73 -19.47 -31.15
N GLY A 175 -11.44 -18.76 -30.26
CA GLY A 175 -11.50 -19.05 -28.83
C GLY A 175 -12.59 -20.04 -28.42
N PRO A 176 -12.58 -20.48 -27.15
CA PRO A 176 -13.54 -21.43 -26.62
C PRO A 176 -14.95 -20.82 -26.43
N PRO A 177 -16.02 -21.64 -26.52
CA PRO A 177 -15.98 -23.04 -26.92
C PRO A 177 -15.54 -23.18 -28.38
N PHE A 178 -14.59 -24.09 -28.63
CA PHE A 178 -13.96 -24.29 -29.94
C PHE A 178 -14.91 -25.06 -30.86
N ASP A 179 -16.06 -24.45 -31.16
CA ASP A 179 -17.04 -24.99 -32.09
C ASP A 179 -16.80 -24.40 -33.47
N TYR A 180 -16.17 -25.20 -34.32
CA TYR A 180 -15.90 -24.86 -35.72
C TYR A 180 -16.89 -25.52 -36.68
N SER A 181 -18.03 -26.01 -36.19
CA SER A 181 -19.07 -26.56 -37.06
C SER A 181 -19.79 -25.42 -37.80
N ARG A 182 -19.41 -25.23 -39.07
CA ARG A 182 -20.20 -24.54 -40.09
C ARG A 182 -20.36 -25.46 -41.28
#